data_AF-A0A2V7MAM2-F1
#
_entry.id   AF-A0A2V7MAM2-F1
#
_cell.length_a   1.000
_cell.length_b   1.000
_cell.length_c   1.000
_cell.angle_alpha   90.00
_cell.angle_beta   90.00
_cell.angle_gamma   90.00
#
_symmetry.space_group_name_H-M   'P 1'
#
loop_
_entity.id
_entity.type
_entity.pdbx_description
1 polymer ?
#
loop_
_entity_poly.entity_id
_entity_poly.type
_entity_poly.pdbx_seq_one_letter_code
_entity_poly.pdbx_strand_id
1 'polypeptide(L)'
;MLLATVLTLPSLALGQAPAISIRAGTVLDGRGGGVRNTTIVVAGSRIARLDPAIMTVTYDLSRLTIMPGGIDTHVHLTSHFDANGRAHNDPGGAERLQQTVLYTEENAYQA
;
A
#
# COMPACT_ATOMS: atom_id res chain seq x y z
N MET A 1 45.03 -28.25 -30.77
CA MET A 1 43.56 -28.29 -30.54
C MET A 1 43.30 -27.85 -29.11
N LEU A 2 43.06 -26.56 -28.88
CA LEU A 2 42.71 -26.05 -27.56
C LEU A 2 41.19 -25.95 -27.49
N LEU A 3 40.56 -26.86 -26.75
CA LEU A 3 39.11 -26.91 -26.59
C LEU A 3 38.72 -25.85 -25.55
N ALA A 4 38.16 -24.73 -26.00
CA ALA A 4 37.65 -23.67 -25.14
C ALA A 4 36.31 -24.12 -24.54
N THR A 5 36.31 -24.47 -23.26
CA THR A 5 35.09 -24.78 -22.51
C THR A 5 34.34 -23.49 -22.23
N VAL A 6 33.22 -23.26 -22.93
CA VAL A 6 32.31 -22.14 -22.65
C VAL A 6 31.48 -22.49 -21.41
N LEU A 7 31.75 -21.80 -20.30
CA LEU A 7 30.95 -21.91 -19.09
C LEU A 7 29.69 -21.04 -19.25
N THR A 8 28.57 -21.66 -19.61
CA THR A 8 27.26 -21.00 -19.57
C THR A 8 26.84 -20.86 -18.11
N LEU A 9 27.02 -19.68 -17.51
CA LEU A 9 26.39 -19.37 -16.23
C LEU A 9 24.87 -19.30 -16.45
N PRO A 10 24.05 -20.08 -15.71
CA PRO A 10 22.62 -19.86 -15.73
C PRO A 10 22.35 -18.50 -15.09
N SER A 11 21.77 -17.58 -15.85
CA SER A 11 21.23 -16.34 -15.31
C SER A 11 20.18 -16.73 -14.27
N LEU A 12 20.48 -16.50 -13.00
CA LEU A 12 19.49 -16.54 -11.93
C LEU A 12 18.52 -15.37 -12.17
N ALA A 13 17.55 -15.58 -13.04
CA ALA A 13 16.37 -14.75 -13.12
C ALA A 13 15.58 -14.97 -11.83
N LEU A 14 15.95 -14.26 -10.76
CA LEU A 14 15.11 -14.10 -9.59
C LEU A 14 13.75 -13.65 -10.12
N GLY A 15 12.72 -14.47 -9.89
CA GLY A 15 11.37 -14.27 -10.41
C GLY A 15 10.75 -12.99 -9.87
N GLN A 16 11.08 -11.86 -10.47
CA GLN A 16 10.44 -10.61 -10.17
C GLN A 16 8.99 -10.74 -10.65
N ALA A 17 8.04 -10.56 -9.73
CA ALA A 17 6.62 -10.59 -10.05
C ALA A 17 6.35 -9.65 -11.25
N PRO A 18 5.50 -10.07 -12.21
CA PRO A 18 5.22 -9.27 -13.38
C PRO A 18 4.70 -7.90 -12.95
N ALA A 19 5.12 -6.86 -13.67
CA ALA A 19 4.65 -5.50 -13.39
C ALA A 19 3.13 -5.42 -13.55
N ILE A 20 2.49 -4.70 -12.65
CA ILE A 20 1.05 -4.42 -12.69
C ILE A 20 0.85 -3.13 -13.48
N SER A 21 -0.02 -3.15 -14.48
CA SER A 21 -0.41 -1.97 -15.25
C SER A 21 -1.86 -1.59 -14.94
N ILE A 22 -2.07 -0.32 -14.58
CA ILE A 22 -3.36 0.21 -14.14
C ILE A 22 -3.72 1.40 -15.03
N ARG A 23 -4.71 1.24 -15.92
CA ARG A 23 -5.21 2.35 -16.73
C ARG A 23 -6.08 3.25 -15.88
N ALA A 24 -5.88 4.56 -15.93
CA ALA A 24 -6.63 5.53 -15.14
C ALA A 24 -7.18 6.67 -16.01
N GLY A 25 -8.40 7.10 -15.70
CA GLY A 25 -9.01 8.27 -16.34
C GLY A 25 -8.34 9.56 -15.86
N THR A 26 -8.17 9.69 -14.55
CA THR A 26 -7.43 10.78 -13.90
C THR A 26 -6.50 10.21 -12.83
N VAL A 27 -5.28 10.71 -12.75
CA VAL A 27 -4.32 10.41 -11.68
C VAL A 27 -3.96 11.71 -10.99
N LEU A 28 -4.23 11.81 -9.70
CA LEU A 28 -3.80 12.92 -8.84
C LEU A 28 -2.44 12.57 -8.23
N ASP A 29 -1.54 13.55 -8.09
CA ASP A 29 -0.18 13.32 -7.57
C ASP A 29 -0.01 13.59 -6.07
N GLY A 30 -1.07 14.06 -5.41
CA GLY A 30 -1.08 14.45 -3.99
C GLY A 30 -0.40 15.80 -3.69
N ARG A 31 0.13 16.50 -4.71
CA ARG A 31 0.76 17.83 -4.61
C ARG A 31 -0.12 18.94 -5.21
N GLY A 32 -1.37 18.62 -5.54
CA GLY A 32 -2.30 19.51 -6.24
C GLY A 32 -2.25 19.40 -7.77
N GLY A 33 -1.37 18.55 -8.31
CA GLY A 33 -1.28 18.26 -9.74
C GLY A 33 -2.04 16.99 -10.14
N GLY A 34 -2.13 16.78 -11.46
CA GLY A 34 -2.70 15.56 -12.01
C GLY A 34 -2.51 15.40 -13.51
N VAL A 35 -2.67 14.17 -13.98
CA VAL A 35 -2.61 13.78 -15.40
C VAL A 35 -3.83 12.95 -15.77
N ARG A 36 -4.20 12.94 -17.05
CA ARG A 36 -5.39 12.22 -17.55
C ARG A 36 -5.00 11.13 -18.55
N ASN A 37 -5.84 10.10 -18.65
CA ASN A 37 -5.75 9.03 -19.65
C ASN A 37 -4.35 8.40 -19.73
N THR A 38 -3.81 7.97 -18.58
CA THR A 38 -2.48 7.37 -18.49
C THR A 38 -2.56 5.99 -17.83
N THR A 39 -1.49 5.21 -17.95
CA THR A 39 -1.36 3.91 -17.30
C THR A 39 -0.25 3.99 -16.25
N ILE A 40 -0.57 3.65 -15.00
CA ILE A 40 0.39 3.53 -13.90
C ILE A 40 1.05 2.15 -14.01
N VAL A 41 2.37 2.09 -14.02
CA VAL A 41 3.12 0.82 -13.98
C VAL A 41 3.73 0.65 -12.60
N VAL A 42 3.34 -0.43 -11.92
CA VAL A 42 3.86 -0.80 -10.59
C VAL A 42 4.76 -2.02 -10.74
N ALA A 43 5.99 -1.92 -10.24
CA ALA A 43 6.96 -3.01 -10.21
C ALA A 43 7.34 -3.29 -8.75
N GLY A 44 6.94 -4.46 -8.25
CA GLY A 44 7.08 -4.78 -6.82
C GLY A 44 6.36 -3.74 -5.95
N SER A 45 7.09 -3.10 -5.04
CA SER A 45 6.56 -2.10 -4.09
C SER A 45 6.63 -0.65 -4.59
N ARG A 46 6.93 -0.41 -5.88
CA ARG A 46 7.15 0.95 -6.41
C ARG A 46 6.31 1.23 -7.65
N ILE A 47 5.85 2.47 -7.75
CA ILE A 47 5.39 3.04 -9.04
C ILE A 47 6.64 3.28 -9.87
N ALA A 48 6.81 2.52 -10.95
CA ALA A 48 7.99 2.58 -11.81
C ALA A 48 7.91 3.75 -12.80
N ARG A 49 6.73 3.97 -13.41
CA ARG A 49 6.47 5.07 -14.34
C ARG A 49 4.98 5.25 -14.61
N LEU A 50 4.64 6.35 -15.27
CA LEU A 50 3.38 6.55 -15.97
C LEU A 50 3.63 6.43 -17.47
N ASP A 51 2.77 5.70 -18.19
CA ASP A 51 2.99 5.36 -19.59
C ASP A 51 1.66 5.29 -20.36
N PRO A 52 1.24 6.37 -21.05
CA PRO A 52 -0.04 6.40 -21.76
C PRO A 52 -0.08 5.49 -23.00
N ALA A 53 1.06 4.97 -23.47
CA ALA A 53 1.10 4.09 -24.65
C ALA A 53 0.66 2.64 -24.33
N ILE A 54 0.61 2.27 -23.04
CA ILE A 54 0.19 0.93 -22.62
C ILE A 54 -1.34 0.84 -22.67
N MET A 55 -1.84 0.03 -23.61
CA MET A 55 -3.28 -0.20 -23.81
C MET A 55 -3.77 -1.52 -23.21
N THR A 56 -2.93 -2.56 -23.20
CA THR A 56 -3.23 -3.84 -22.53
C THR A 56 -2.83 -3.73 -21.06
N VAL A 57 -3.82 -3.75 -20.17
CA VAL A 57 -3.63 -3.47 -18.74
C VAL A 57 -4.08 -4.60 -17.83
N THR A 58 -3.46 -4.72 -16.67
CA THR A 58 -3.89 -5.64 -15.60
C THR A 58 -5.25 -5.19 -15.03
N TYR A 59 -5.41 -3.89 -14.82
CA TYR A 59 -6.64 -3.29 -14.31
C TYR A 59 -7.04 -2.09 -15.19
N ASP A 60 -8.27 -2.10 -15.67
CA ASP A 60 -8.84 -0.95 -16.38
C ASP A 60 -9.73 -0.13 -15.43
N LEU A 61 -9.17 0.98 -14.94
CA LEU A 61 -9.85 1.97 -14.12
C LEU A 61 -9.99 3.30 -14.90
N SER A 62 -10.08 3.24 -16.24
CA SER A 62 -10.14 4.41 -17.13
C SER A 62 -11.33 5.35 -16.86
N ARG A 63 -12.36 4.85 -16.18
CA ARG A 63 -13.54 5.64 -15.78
C ARG A 63 -13.45 6.22 -14.37
N LEU A 64 -12.32 6.03 -13.69
CA LEU A 64 -12.12 6.42 -12.30
C LEU A 64 -10.96 7.41 -12.15
N THR A 65 -10.92 8.03 -10.98
CA THR A 65 -9.79 8.83 -10.51
C THR A 65 -8.97 8.00 -9.53
N ILE A 66 -7.66 7.98 -9.72
CA ILE A 66 -6.70 7.37 -8.80
C ILE A 66 -5.95 8.49 -8.10
N MET A 67 -5.69 8.31 -6.81
CA MET A 67 -4.92 9.22 -5.96
C MET A 67 -3.96 8.41 -5.08
N PRO A 68 -2.93 9.04 -4.46
CA PRO A 68 -2.15 8.40 -3.42
C PRO A 68 -3.07 7.93 -2.29
N GLY A 69 -2.71 6.82 -1.63
CA GLY A 69 -3.41 6.36 -0.44
C GLY A 69 -3.42 7.47 0.63
N GLY A 70 -4.56 7.63 1.31
CA GLY A 70 -4.66 8.54 2.44
C GLY A 70 -3.75 8.09 3.59
N ILE A 71 -3.18 9.05 4.31
CA ILE A 71 -2.44 8.79 5.55
C ILE A 71 -3.26 9.40 6.68
N ASP A 72 -3.73 8.56 7.59
CA ASP A 72 -4.26 9.04 8.86
C ASP A 72 -3.09 9.43 9.77
N THR A 73 -3.10 10.68 10.23
CA THR A 73 -2.04 11.23 11.09
C THR A 73 -2.45 11.26 12.55
N HIS A 74 -3.70 10.91 12.87
CA HIS A 74 -4.22 10.97 14.23
C HIS A 74 -5.23 9.85 14.49
N VAL A 75 -4.71 8.72 14.98
CA VAL A 75 -5.51 7.57 15.40
C VAL A 75 -5.50 7.45 16.92
N HIS A 76 -6.66 7.14 17.50
CA HIS A 76 -6.79 6.80 18.92
C HIS A 76 -6.87 5.28 19.11
N LEU A 77 -5.73 4.58 19.04
CA LEU A 77 -5.70 3.12 19.17
C LEU A 77 -6.16 2.63 20.55
N THR A 78 -6.04 3.44 21.60
CA THR A 78 -6.48 3.07 22.94
C THR A 78 -7.98 3.30 23.17
N SER A 79 -8.73 3.83 22.20
CA SER A 79 -10.15 4.13 22.37
C SER A 79 -10.99 2.86 22.49
N HIS A 80 -11.71 2.70 23.60
CA HIS A 80 -12.62 1.59 23.82
C HIS A 80 -13.76 1.99 24.77
N PHE A 81 -14.73 1.10 24.98
CA PHE A 81 -15.73 1.26 26.04
C PHE A 81 -15.27 0.56 27.31
N ASP A 82 -15.30 1.27 28.44
CA ASP A 82 -14.91 0.74 29.75
C ASP A 82 -15.95 -0.25 30.32
N ALA A 83 -15.65 -0.83 31.48
CA ALA A 83 -16.55 -1.77 32.16
C ALA A 83 -17.91 -1.16 32.57
N ASN A 84 -18.03 0.18 32.60
CA ASN A 84 -19.28 0.89 32.86
C ASN A 84 -20.04 1.21 31.56
N GLY A 85 -19.56 0.74 30.41
CA GLY A 85 -20.13 1.00 29.09
C GLY A 85 -19.93 2.44 28.62
N ARG A 86 -18.97 3.18 29.19
CA ARG A 86 -18.66 4.57 28.81
C ARG A 86 -17.43 4.60 27.93
N ALA A 87 -17.32 5.62 27.07
CA ALA A 87 -16.09 5.86 26.34
C ALA A 87 -14.94 6.00 27.34
N HIS A 88 -13.92 5.17 27.19
CA HIS A 88 -12.77 5.12 28.08
C HIS A 88 -12.13 6.51 28.15
N ASN A 89 -12.08 7.05 29.35
CA ASN A 89 -11.43 8.31 29.69
C ASN A 89 -10.82 8.10 31.07
N ASP A 90 -9.54 7.72 31.11
CA ASP A 90 -8.87 7.36 32.36
C ASP A 90 -7.68 8.28 32.66
N PRO A 91 -7.93 9.54 33.05
CA PRO A 91 -6.87 10.45 33.47
C PRO A 91 -6.17 10.00 34.76
N GLY A 92 -6.72 9.01 35.49
CA GLY A 92 -6.21 8.52 36.76
C GLY A 92 -5.48 7.17 36.70
N GLY A 93 -5.50 6.48 35.56
CA GLY A 93 -4.92 5.14 35.43
C GLY A 93 -5.63 4.08 36.28
N ALA A 94 -6.94 4.20 36.48
CA ALA A 94 -7.76 3.21 37.18
C ALA A 94 -7.84 1.88 36.42
N GLU A 95 -7.80 1.90 35.09
CA GLU A 95 -7.73 0.71 34.27
C GLU A 95 -6.35 0.06 34.33
N ARG A 96 -6.33 -1.27 34.42
CA ARG A 96 -5.09 -2.02 34.34
C ARG A 96 -4.52 -1.91 32.93
N LEU A 97 -3.24 -1.56 32.82
CA LEU A 97 -2.55 -1.45 31.53
C LEU A 97 -2.70 -2.68 30.62
N GLN A 98 -2.76 -3.89 31.19
CA GLN A 98 -2.99 -5.12 30.42
C GLN A 98 -4.31 -5.09 29.66
N GLN A 99 -5.37 -4.52 30.26
CA GLN A 99 -6.67 -4.37 29.62
C GLN A 99 -6.61 -3.34 28.48
N THR A 100 -6.00 -2.18 28.73
CA THR A 100 -5.81 -1.15 27.69
C THR A 100 -5.03 -1.69 26.49
N VAL A 101 -4.01 -2.51 26.72
CA VAL A 101 -3.21 -3.14 25.66
C VAL A 101 -4.06 -4.09 24.81
N LEU A 102 -4.92 -4.91 25.42
CA LEU A 102 -5.80 -5.81 24.66
C LEU A 102 -6.76 -5.05 23.73
N TYR A 103 -7.35 -3.94 24.21
CA TYR A 103 -8.16 -3.08 23.34
C TYR A 103 -7.32 -2.37 22.27
N THR A 104 -6.09 -1.98 22.60
CA THR A 104 -5.17 -1.37 21.64
C THR A 104 -4.81 -2.35 20.52
N GLU A 105 -4.57 -3.62 20.85
CA GLU A 105 -4.31 -4.68 19.88
C GLU A 105 -5.52 -4.94 18.98
N GLU A 106 -6.72 -5.01 19.55
CA GLU A 106 -7.97 -5.14 18.78
C GLU A 106 -8.12 -3.99 17.78
N ASN A 107 -7.99 -2.75 18.25
CA ASN A 107 -8.13 -1.57 17.42
C ASN A 107 -7.04 -1.47 16.35
N ALA A 108 -5.80 -1.82 16.68
CA ALA A 108 -4.69 -1.81 15.73
C ALA A 108 -4.85 -2.89 14.64
N TYR A 109 -5.48 -4.02 14.97
CA TYR A 109 -5.75 -5.07 13.99
C TYR A 109 -6.87 -4.68 13.00
N GLN A 110 -7.84 -3.87 13.45
CA GLN A 110 -8.95 -3.41 12.61
C GLN A 110 -8.62 -2.13 11.81
N ALA A 111 -7.49 -1.49 12.10
CA ALA A 111 -7.06 -0.24 11.48
C ALA A 111 -6.47 -0.41 10.07
#